data_AF-A0A8C2GZ87-F1
#
_entry.id   AF-A0A8C2GZ87-F1
#
_cell.length_a   1.000
_cell.length_b   1.000
_cell.length_c   1.000
_cell.angle_alpha   90.00
_cell.angle_beta   90.00
_cell.angle_gamma   90.00
#
_symmetry.space_group_name_H-M   'P 1'
#
loop_
_entity.id
_entity.type
_entity.pdbx_description
1 polymer ?
#
loop_
_entity_poly.entity_id
_entity_poly.type
_entity_poly.pdbx_seq_one_letter_code
_entity_poly.pdbx_strand_id
1 'polypeptide(L)'
;MLVSVFGRRRVCQAAVRGSRSYGKLYPSACQTERLRIFQSLRDRHASGAAEEQEASRRDLSIRLADGRTVKGSAGVTSLLQIAKSERVKGAVAGRVNGALWDLSRPLLEDCELQLLGFDSLEGRQVVWRTGACVLASVMENLFSARVCREGVSDTGLYCDYQLQNNAPSLLDVEQSCKQMAAEKTPVIKLEVTVQDLKELFQDDAVRLRLAEEQMMGDTLSVYRCGDTVGVCSGVLLPHTGFLKAFKLLQVTLTL
;
A
#
# COMPACT_ATOMS: atom_id res chain seq x y z
N MET A 1 -7.45 -11.48 10.52
CA MET A 1 -7.13 -12.81 11.07
C MET A 1 -5.64 -13.02 10.88
N LEU A 2 -4.97 -13.61 11.88
CA LEU A 2 -3.53 -13.83 12.03
C LEU A 2 -2.63 -12.57 12.03
N VAL A 3 -1.98 -12.37 13.16
CA VAL A 3 -0.82 -11.50 13.40
C VAL A 3 0.10 -12.40 14.21
N SER A 4 1.36 -12.61 13.81
CA SER A 4 2.28 -13.52 14.52
C SER A 4 3.43 -12.72 15.15
N VAL A 5 3.62 -12.77 16.49
CA VAL A 5 4.78 -12.19 17.21
C VAL A 5 5.29 -13.18 18.27
N PHE A 6 6.61 -13.37 18.34
CA PHE A 6 7.35 -14.10 19.38
C PHE A 6 7.87 -13.15 20.48
N GLY A 7 7.72 -13.50 21.75
CA GLY A 7 8.35 -12.81 22.89
C GLY A 7 8.09 -13.48 24.25
N ARG A 8 9.16 -13.83 24.98
CA ARG A 8 9.11 -14.53 26.29
C ARG A 8 8.52 -13.64 27.40
N ARG A 9 7.52 -14.14 28.12
CA ARG A 9 6.88 -13.47 29.27
C ARG A 9 7.78 -13.46 30.52
N ARG A 10 7.78 -12.34 31.25
CA ARG A 10 7.55 -12.34 32.70
C ARG A 10 6.23 -11.61 32.97
N VAL A 11 5.34 -12.28 33.69
CA VAL A 11 4.00 -11.79 34.04
C VAL A 11 4.13 -10.82 35.22
N CYS A 12 3.60 -9.61 35.08
CA CYS A 12 3.07 -8.81 36.18
C CYS A 12 1.83 -8.05 35.67
N GLN A 13 0.68 -8.33 36.28
CA GLN A 13 -0.57 -7.60 36.08
C GLN A 13 -0.45 -6.18 36.64
N ALA A 14 -0.84 -5.18 35.85
CA ALA A 14 -1.39 -3.92 36.35
C ALA A 14 -2.25 -3.28 35.25
N ALA A 15 -3.55 -3.16 35.51
CA ALA A 15 -4.46 -2.39 34.69
C ALA A 15 -4.19 -0.90 34.91
N VAL A 16 -3.66 -0.21 33.89
CA VAL A 16 -3.58 1.25 33.84
C VAL A 16 -4.31 1.70 32.59
N ARG A 17 -5.55 2.18 32.77
CA ARG A 17 -6.29 2.95 31.76
C ARG A 17 -5.72 4.37 31.76
N GLY A 18 -4.64 4.57 31.01
CA GLY A 18 -4.17 5.89 30.60
C GLY A 18 -3.97 5.84 29.09
N SER A 19 -4.50 6.83 28.35
CA SER A 19 -4.17 7.00 26.94
C SER A 19 -2.68 7.26 26.82
N ARG A 20 -1.91 6.28 26.35
CA ARG A 20 -0.50 6.47 26.07
C ARG A 20 -0.40 7.30 24.80
N SER A 21 0.21 8.48 24.90
CA SER A 21 0.51 9.30 23.73
C SER A 21 1.76 8.72 23.06
N TYR A 22 1.59 8.13 21.87
CA TYR A 22 2.69 7.68 21.04
C TYR A 22 3.09 8.84 20.11
N GLY A 23 4.30 9.38 20.31
CA GLY A 23 4.87 10.39 19.43
C GLY A 23 5.40 9.75 18.14
N LYS A 24 5.44 10.52 17.05
CA LYS A 24 6.11 10.08 15.82
C LYS A 24 7.58 9.82 16.12
N LEU A 25 8.04 8.58 15.90
CA LEU A 25 9.45 8.26 16.02
C LEU A 25 10.18 8.79 14.79
N TYR A 26 11.42 9.26 14.98
CA TYR A 26 12.29 9.52 13.85
C TYR A 26 12.60 8.20 13.14
N PRO A 27 12.61 8.18 11.79
CA PRO A 27 13.01 6.98 11.07
C PRO A 27 14.39 6.50 11.54
N SER A 28 14.55 5.19 11.71
CA SER A 28 15.86 4.62 12.00
C SER A 28 16.85 4.91 10.87
N ALA A 29 18.15 4.76 11.13
CA ALA A 29 19.17 4.93 10.08
C ALA A 29 18.90 3.99 8.88
N CYS A 30 18.48 2.75 9.16
CA CYS A 30 18.12 1.77 8.14
C CYS A 30 16.87 2.18 7.35
N GLN A 31 15.82 2.69 8.02
CA GLN A 31 14.62 3.21 7.34
C GLN A 31 14.96 4.43 6.46
N THR A 32 15.81 5.32 6.97
CA THR A 32 16.27 6.52 6.24
C THR A 32 17.02 6.12 4.97
N GLU A 33 17.93 5.15 5.06
CA GLU A 33 18.67 4.67 3.90
C GLU A 33 17.75 3.95 2.91
N ARG A 34 16.80 3.12 3.39
CA ARG A 34 15.80 2.50 2.52
C ARG A 34 14.95 3.52 1.76
N LEU A 35 14.55 4.61 2.42
CA LEU A 35 13.81 5.70 1.78
C LEU A 35 14.64 6.43 0.72
N ARG A 36 15.96 6.56 0.94
CA ARG A 36 16.89 7.13 -0.03
C ARG A 36 17.03 6.24 -1.26
N ILE A 37 17.23 4.93 -1.06
CA ILE A 37 17.29 3.94 -2.15
C ILE A 37 15.98 3.95 -2.95
N PHE A 38 14.82 3.94 -2.27
CA PHE A 38 13.51 4.03 -2.93
C PHE A 38 13.36 5.29 -3.78
N GLN A 39 13.84 6.45 -3.30
CA GLN A 39 13.81 7.69 -4.08
C GLN A 39 14.71 7.61 -5.32
N SER A 40 15.94 7.09 -5.17
CA SER A 40 16.85 6.86 -6.29
C SER A 40 16.22 5.96 -7.37
N LEU A 41 15.60 4.84 -6.96
CA LEU A 41 14.87 3.93 -7.85
C LEU A 41 13.73 4.62 -8.60
N ARG A 42 12.91 5.39 -7.88
CA ARG A 42 11.81 6.14 -8.47
C ARG A 42 12.31 7.12 -9.52
N ASP A 43 13.36 7.87 -9.20
CA ASP A 43 13.87 8.92 -10.07
C ASP A 43 14.47 8.30 -11.36
N ARG A 44 15.12 7.13 -11.27
CA ARG A 44 15.55 6.33 -12.43
C ARG A 44 14.37 5.88 -13.31
N HIS A 45 13.26 5.43 -12.72
CA HIS A 45 12.07 5.03 -13.49
C HIS A 45 11.33 6.23 -14.10
N ALA A 46 11.32 7.36 -13.40
CA ALA A 46 10.68 8.58 -13.89
C ALA A 46 11.36 9.11 -15.16
N SER A 47 12.69 9.07 -15.24
CA SER A 47 13.41 9.49 -16.46
C SER A 47 13.09 8.60 -17.66
N GLY A 48 13.07 7.29 -17.49
CA GLY A 48 12.72 6.36 -18.59
C GLY A 48 11.26 6.45 -19.02
N ALA A 49 10.33 6.53 -18.06
CA ALA A 49 8.90 6.63 -18.35
C ALA A 49 8.51 7.95 -19.02
N ALA A 50 9.16 9.07 -18.67
CA ALA A 50 8.89 10.36 -19.28
C ALA A 50 9.26 10.37 -20.78
N GLU A 51 10.37 9.73 -21.15
CA GLU A 51 10.80 9.62 -22.55
C GLU A 51 9.82 8.76 -23.37
N GLU A 52 9.37 7.63 -22.83
CA GLU A 52 8.39 6.75 -23.49
C GLU A 52 6.98 7.36 -23.57
N GLN A 53 6.58 8.12 -22.55
CA GLN A 53 5.27 8.79 -22.50
C GLN A 53 5.19 10.02 -23.41
N GLU A 54 6.27 10.78 -23.56
CA GLU A 54 6.32 11.91 -24.49
C GLU A 54 6.23 11.42 -25.94
N ALA A 55 6.88 10.29 -26.24
CA ALA A 55 6.89 9.68 -27.58
C ALA A 55 5.52 9.07 -28.02
N SER A 56 4.58 8.88 -27.09
CA SER A 56 3.32 8.16 -27.32
C SER A 56 2.06 8.99 -27.07
N ARG A 57 2.15 10.32 -27.01
CA ARG A 57 0.98 11.20 -26.85
C ARG A 57 0.04 11.12 -28.04
N ARG A 58 -1.01 10.31 -27.89
CA ARG A 58 -2.11 10.15 -28.85
C ARG A 58 -3.45 10.27 -28.13
N ASP A 59 -4.48 10.62 -28.89
CA ASP A 59 -5.85 10.58 -28.40
C ASP A 59 -6.29 9.14 -28.15
N LEU A 60 -7.04 8.95 -27.06
CA LEU A 60 -7.60 7.67 -26.65
C LEU A 60 -9.13 7.70 -26.69
N SER A 61 -9.70 6.58 -27.12
CA SER A 61 -11.12 6.27 -27.02
C SER A 61 -11.35 5.29 -25.87
N ILE A 62 -12.05 5.74 -24.82
CA ILE A 62 -12.26 4.97 -23.60
C ILE A 62 -13.75 4.67 -23.46
N ARG A 63 -14.12 3.40 -23.64
CA ARG A 63 -15.51 2.94 -23.55
C ARG A 63 -15.85 2.60 -22.10
N LEU A 64 -16.83 3.29 -21.52
CA LEU A 64 -17.33 3.03 -20.18
C LEU A 64 -18.33 1.86 -20.16
N ALA A 65 -18.54 1.28 -18.97
CA ALA A 65 -19.48 0.18 -18.77
C ALA A 65 -20.95 0.51 -19.14
N ASP A 66 -21.33 1.78 -19.17
CA ASP A 66 -22.66 2.25 -19.59
C ASP A 66 -22.79 2.44 -21.13
N GLY A 67 -21.74 2.10 -21.88
CA GLY A 67 -21.67 2.23 -23.33
C GLY A 67 -21.25 3.61 -23.83
N ARG A 68 -21.09 4.61 -22.95
CA ARG A 68 -20.58 5.93 -23.33
C ARG A 68 -19.08 5.87 -23.62
N THR A 69 -18.61 6.74 -24.52
CA THR A 69 -17.18 6.88 -24.82
C THR A 69 -16.67 8.22 -24.33
N VAL A 70 -15.57 8.18 -23.57
CA VAL A 70 -14.84 9.36 -23.09
C VAL A 70 -13.53 9.46 -23.86
N LYS A 71 -13.16 10.67 -24.26
CA LYS A 71 -11.86 10.94 -24.88
C LYS A 71 -10.80 11.15 -23.81
N GLY A 72 -9.61 10.62 -24.04
CA GLY A 72 -8.43 10.83 -23.21
C GLY A 72 -7.19 11.04 -24.04
N SER A 73 -6.05 11.18 -23.37
CA SER A 73 -4.73 11.22 -23.98
C SER A 73 -3.83 10.18 -23.33
N ALA A 74 -3.13 9.41 -24.16
CA ALA A 74 -2.21 8.37 -23.73
C ALA A 74 -1.09 8.96 -22.86
N GLY A 75 -0.71 8.22 -21.80
CA GLY A 75 0.30 8.66 -20.83
C GLY A 75 -0.17 9.75 -19.86
N VAL A 76 -1.34 10.36 -20.10
CA VAL A 76 -1.85 11.47 -19.27
C VAL A 76 -3.13 11.10 -18.54
N THR A 77 -4.10 10.51 -19.25
CA THR A 77 -5.44 10.25 -18.69
C THR A 77 -5.42 9.03 -17.80
N SER A 78 -5.86 9.19 -16.55
CA SER A 78 -5.98 8.14 -15.54
C SER A 78 -7.43 7.90 -15.12
N LEU A 79 -7.70 6.74 -14.54
CA LEU A 79 -9.02 6.37 -14.02
C LEU A 79 -9.54 7.37 -12.99
N LEU A 80 -8.66 7.93 -12.16
CA LEU A 80 -9.02 8.94 -11.16
C LEU A 80 -9.53 10.23 -11.82
N GLN A 81 -8.93 10.65 -12.94
CA GLN A 81 -9.39 11.84 -13.68
C GLN A 81 -10.75 11.57 -14.32
N ILE A 82 -10.93 10.40 -14.92
CA ILE A 82 -12.21 9.98 -15.52
C ILE A 82 -13.31 9.91 -14.46
N ALA A 83 -13.03 9.29 -13.30
CA ALA A 83 -14.00 9.23 -12.21
C ALA A 83 -14.43 10.63 -11.73
N LYS A 84 -13.50 11.61 -11.73
CA LYS A 84 -13.80 13.00 -11.39
C LYS A 84 -14.63 13.70 -12.48
N SER A 85 -14.28 13.57 -13.76
CA SER A 85 -15.00 14.20 -14.87
C SER A 85 -16.43 13.65 -15.00
N GLU A 86 -16.57 12.33 -14.87
CA GLU A 86 -17.85 11.63 -14.93
C GLU A 86 -18.62 11.65 -13.59
N ARG A 87 -18.10 12.36 -12.59
CA ARG A 87 -18.71 12.50 -11.25
C ARG A 87 -19.04 11.17 -10.56
N VAL A 88 -18.27 10.13 -10.86
CA VAL A 88 -18.39 8.80 -10.25
C VAL A 88 -17.77 8.84 -8.85
N LYS A 89 -18.60 8.59 -7.84
CA LYS A 89 -18.16 8.56 -6.44
C LYS A 89 -17.80 7.14 -6.02
N GLY A 90 -16.85 7.03 -5.08
CA GLY A 90 -16.51 5.75 -4.44
C GLY A 90 -15.66 4.80 -5.27
N ALA A 91 -15.15 5.23 -6.43
CA ALA A 91 -14.18 4.44 -7.19
C ALA A 91 -12.89 4.24 -6.39
N VAL A 92 -12.43 2.99 -6.31
CA VAL A 92 -11.21 2.57 -5.60
C VAL A 92 -10.21 1.88 -6.52
N ALA A 93 -10.66 1.35 -7.65
CA ALA A 93 -9.86 0.75 -8.72
C ALA A 93 -10.65 0.77 -10.03
N GLY A 94 -10.13 0.18 -11.10
CA GLY A 94 -10.93 -0.17 -12.26
C GLY A 94 -10.44 -1.43 -12.96
N ARG A 95 -11.24 -1.94 -13.90
CA ARG A 95 -10.80 -2.91 -14.90
C ARG A 95 -10.59 -2.19 -16.22
N VAL A 96 -9.42 -2.38 -16.80
CA VAL A 96 -9.04 -1.88 -18.12
C VAL A 96 -8.81 -3.10 -18.99
N ASN A 97 -9.65 -3.30 -20.01
CA ASN A 97 -9.60 -4.49 -20.89
C ASN A 97 -9.59 -5.82 -20.11
N GLY A 98 -10.36 -5.88 -19.01
CA GLY A 98 -10.46 -7.05 -18.14
C GLY A 98 -9.37 -7.17 -17.06
N ALA A 99 -8.30 -6.37 -17.10
CA ALA A 99 -7.23 -6.39 -16.10
C ALA A 99 -7.45 -5.36 -14.99
N LEU A 100 -7.15 -5.72 -13.73
CA LEU A 100 -7.26 -4.82 -12.59
C LEU A 100 -6.20 -3.69 -12.68
N TRP A 101 -6.62 -2.45 -12.47
CA TRP A 101 -5.83 -1.25 -12.75
C TRP A 101 -5.88 -0.22 -11.62
N ASP A 102 -4.74 0.42 -11.33
CA ASP A 102 -4.63 1.49 -10.33
C ASP A 102 -5.33 2.77 -10.79
N LEU A 103 -5.95 3.50 -9.86
CA LEU A 103 -6.65 4.74 -10.19
C LEU A 103 -5.74 5.84 -10.75
N SER A 104 -4.49 5.90 -10.30
CA SER A 104 -3.52 6.92 -10.70
C SER A 104 -2.66 6.51 -11.89
N ARG A 105 -2.70 5.24 -12.32
CA ARG A 105 -1.90 4.77 -13.45
C ARG A 105 -2.50 5.29 -14.77
N PRO A 106 -1.75 6.05 -15.58
CA PRO A 106 -2.25 6.52 -16.87
C PRO A 106 -2.58 5.37 -17.82
N LEU A 107 -3.56 5.61 -18.69
CA LEU A 107 -3.90 4.74 -19.80
C LEU A 107 -2.94 5.01 -20.95
N LEU A 108 -2.55 3.95 -21.66
CA LEU A 108 -1.63 4.04 -22.81
C LEU A 108 -2.36 3.78 -24.14
N GLU A 109 -3.51 3.11 -24.08
CA GLU A 109 -4.24 2.64 -25.25
C GLU A 109 -5.75 2.76 -25.08
N ASP A 110 -6.45 2.64 -26.21
CA ASP A 110 -7.90 2.55 -26.23
C ASP A 110 -8.35 1.35 -25.41
N CYS A 111 -9.39 1.53 -24.62
CA CYS A 111 -9.78 0.50 -23.68
C CYS A 111 -11.26 0.53 -23.30
N GLU A 112 -11.71 -0.62 -22.82
CA GLU A 112 -12.93 -0.77 -22.08
C GLU A 112 -12.64 -0.57 -20.58
N LEU A 113 -13.34 0.38 -19.98
CA LEU A 113 -13.16 0.78 -18.60
C LEU A 113 -14.40 0.48 -17.76
N GLN A 114 -14.20 -0.30 -16.71
CA GLN A 114 -15.14 -0.46 -15.61
C GLN A 114 -14.54 0.11 -14.33
N LEU A 115 -15.11 1.17 -13.77
CA LEU A 115 -14.73 1.66 -12.44
C LEU A 115 -15.31 0.73 -11.35
N LEU A 116 -14.48 0.43 -10.35
CA LEU A 116 -14.83 -0.49 -9.27
C LEU A 116 -14.92 0.27 -7.95
N GLY A 117 -16.02 0.06 -7.22
CA GLY A 117 -16.22 0.53 -5.84
C GLY A 117 -15.92 -0.55 -4.79
N PHE A 118 -16.08 -0.19 -3.52
CA PHE A 118 -15.91 -1.10 -2.38
C PHE A 118 -16.99 -2.22 -2.32
N ASP A 119 -18.07 -2.08 -3.07
CA ASP A 119 -19.10 -3.09 -3.25
C ASP A 119 -18.62 -4.29 -4.09
N SER A 120 -17.60 -4.11 -4.92
CA SER A 120 -16.95 -5.19 -5.67
C SER A 120 -15.92 -5.97 -4.84
N LEU A 121 -15.72 -7.25 -5.15
CA LEU A 121 -14.72 -8.10 -4.49
C LEU A 121 -13.30 -7.50 -4.60
N GLU A 122 -12.88 -7.17 -5.82
CA GLU A 122 -11.56 -6.61 -6.10
C GLU A 122 -11.39 -5.22 -5.46
N GLY A 123 -12.44 -4.40 -5.47
CA GLY A 123 -12.43 -3.10 -4.80
C GLY A 123 -12.20 -3.22 -3.29
N ARG A 124 -12.84 -4.20 -2.62
CA ARG A 124 -12.55 -4.48 -1.19
C ARG A 124 -11.10 -4.89 -0.99
N GLN A 125 -10.58 -5.78 -1.84
CA GLN A 125 -9.19 -6.22 -1.75
C GLN A 125 -8.20 -5.06 -1.92
N VAL A 126 -8.44 -4.12 -2.84
CA VAL A 126 -7.59 -2.92 -3.02
C VAL A 126 -7.63 -2.02 -1.78
N VAL A 127 -8.81 -1.81 -1.21
CA VAL A 127 -8.99 -1.02 0.02
C VAL A 127 -8.29 -1.69 1.19
N TRP A 128 -8.47 -2.99 1.39
CA TRP A 128 -7.80 -3.75 2.45
C TRP A 128 -6.28 -3.79 2.27
N ARG A 129 -5.79 -3.91 1.04
CA ARG A 129 -4.34 -3.95 0.74
C ARG A 129 -3.68 -2.64 1.13
N THR A 130 -4.28 -1.52 0.72
CA THR A 130 -3.82 -0.19 1.15
C THR A 130 -3.93 -0.03 2.67
N GLY A 131 -5.00 -0.56 3.29
CA GLY A 131 -5.14 -0.58 4.74
C GLY A 131 -4.04 -1.36 5.44
N ALA A 132 -3.58 -2.47 4.87
CA ALA A 132 -2.45 -3.26 5.37
C ALA A 132 -1.14 -2.45 5.30
N CYS A 133 -0.92 -1.69 4.22
CA CYS A 133 0.21 -0.76 4.09
C CYS A 133 0.20 0.33 5.19
N VAL A 134 -0.97 0.88 5.50
CA VAL A 134 -1.14 1.85 6.59
C VAL A 134 -0.86 1.21 7.94
N LEU A 135 -1.38 0.02 8.19
CA LEU A 135 -1.13 -0.72 9.43
C LEU A 135 0.36 -0.99 9.61
N ALA A 136 1.03 -1.48 8.56
CA ALA A 136 2.48 -1.72 8.59
C ALA A 136 3.24 -0.44 8.93
N SER A 137 2.93 0.67 8.25
CA SER A 137 3.57 1.97 8.49
C SER A 137 3.39 2.47 9.92
N VAL A 138 2.18 2.35 10.48
CA VAL A 138 1.90 2.71 11.87
C VAL A 138 2.68 1.83 12.84
N MET A 139 2.72 0.52 12.60
CA MET A 139 3.41 -0.44 13.47
C MET A 139 4.92 -0.18 13.50
N GLU A 140 5.55 0.10 12.35
CA GLU A 140 6.97 0.43 12.29
C GLU A 140 7.28 1.79 12.94
N ASN A 141 6.54 2.84 12.57
CA ASN A 141 6.92 4.21 12.87
C ASN A 141 6.47 4.71 14.25
N LEU A 142 5.44 4.12 14.85
CA LEU A 142 4.94 4.54 16.17
C LEU A 142 5.21 3.50 17.26
N PHE A 143 5.26 2.23 16.89
CA PHE A 143 5.38 1.13 17.85
C PHE A 143 6.73 0.40 17.78
N SER A 144 7.64 0.83 16.88
CA SER A 144 8.96 0.20 16.68
C SER A 144 8.85 -1.30 16.40
N ALA A 145 7.76 -1.74 15.76
CA ALA A 145 7.60 -3.11 15.34
C ALA A 145 8.38 -3.36 14.06
N ARG A 146 8.98 -4.53 13.92
CA ARG A 146 9.53 -5.00 12.64
C ARG A 146 8.45 -5.77 11.89
N VAL A 147 7.86 -5.18 10.87
CA VAL A 147 6.81 -5.84 10.08
C VAL A 147 7.42 -6.92 9.20
N CYS A 148 6.95 -8.16 9.28
CA CYS A 148 7.45 -9.25 8.44
C CYS A 148 6.64 -9.40 7.16
N ARG A 149 5.31 -9.29 7.27
CA ARG A 149 4.38 -9.48 6.15
C ARG A 149 3.10 -8.71 6.39
N GLU A 150 2.64 -7.99 5.38
CA GLU A 150 1.34 -7.35 5.33
C GLU A 150 0.56 -7.86 4.11
N GLY A 151 -0.76 -7.90 4.21
CA GLY A 151 -1.55 -8.41 3.10
C GLY A 151 -3.05 -8.42 3.33
N VAL A 152 -3.72 -9.11 2.42
CA VAL A 152 -5.17 -9.26 2.40
C VAL A 152 -5.55 -10.73 2.42
N SER A 153 -6.68 -10.99 3.06
CA SER A 153 -7.40 -12.26 3.10
C SER A 153 -8.79 -12.04 2.51
N ASP A 154 -9.58 -13.10 2.38
CA ASP A 154 -10.94 -13.03 1.85
C ASP A 154 -11.88 -12.13 2.68
N THR A 155 -11.56 -11.94 3.96
CA THR A 155 -12.42 -11.22 4.91
C THR A 155 -11.79 -9.95 5.48
N GLY A 156 -10.62 -9.51 4.99
CA GLY A 156 -9.96 -8.32 5.52
C GLY A 156 -8.47 -8.26 5.31
N LEU A 157 -7.80 -7.40 6.09
CA LEU A 157 -6.35 -7.20 6.09
C LEU A 157 -5.67 -7.91 7.27
N TYR A 158 -4.35 -8.11 7.15
CA TYR A 158 -3.49 -8.63 8.22
C TYR A 158 -2.08 -8.02 8.14
N CYS A 159 -1.35 -8.11 9.26
CA CYS A 159 0.03 -7.66 9.39
C CYS A 159 0.76 -8.52 10.42
N ASP A 160 1.70 -9.34 10.00
CA ASP A 160 2.65 -10.04 10.85
C ASP A 160 3.81 -9.12 11.20
N TYR A 161 4.17 -9.04 12.48
CA TYR A 161 5.25 -8.18 12.96
C TYR A 161 5.99 -8.80 14.13
N GLN A 162 7.18 -8.30 14.43
CA GLN A 162 7.95 -8.63 15.61
C GLN A 162 8.06 -7.40 16.50
N LEU A 163 7.90 -7.57 17.81
CA LEU A 163 7.96 -6.47 18.76
C LEU A 163 8.81 -6.89 19.96
N GLN A 164 9.75 -6.04 20.34
CA GLN A 164 10.56 -6.27 21.55
C GLN A 164 9.84 -5.87 22.84
N ASN A 165 8.90 -4.94 22.71
CA ASN A 165 8.11 -4.38 23.81
C ASN A 165 6.76 -5.10 23.97
N ASN A 166 5.99 -4.68 24.98
CA ASN A 166 4.60 -5.12 25.14
C ASN A 166 3.77 -4.75 23.90
N ALA A 167 2.92 -5.67 23.46
CA ALA A 167 2.00 -5.43 22.35
C ALA A 167 1.17 -4.16 22.60
N PRO A 168 1.06 -3.25 21.62
CA PRO A 168 0.21 -2.07 21.76
C PRO A 168 -1.26 -2.48 21.86
N SER A 169 -2.07 -1.63 22.48
CA SER A 169 -3.52 -1.82 22.46
C SER A 169 -4.03 -1.71 21.03
N LEU A 170 -4.96 -2.59 20.64
CA LEU A 170 -5.64 -2.51 19.36
C LEU A 170 -6.31 -1.14 19.13
N LEU A 171 -6.79 -0.51 20.21
CA LEU A 171 -7.41 0.81 20.13
C LEU A 171 -6.39 1.89 19.75
N ASP A 172 -5.19 1.84 20.32
CA ASP A 172 -4.14 2.82 20.04
C ASP A 172 -3.68 2.70 18.58
N VAL A 173 -3.44 1.48 18.11
CA VAL A 173 -3.06 1.21 16.71
C VAL A 173 -4.18 1.65 15.75
N GLU A 174 -5.44 1.35 16.07
CA GLU A 174 -6.59 1.74 15.25
C GLU A 174 -6.73 3.28 15.16
N GLN A 175 -6.53 4.00 16.26
CA GLN A 175 -6.54 5.46 16.28
C GLN A 175 -5.42 6.05 15.43
N SER A 176 -4.20 5.52 15.55
CA SER A 176 -3.07 5.95 14.72
C SER A 176 -3.30 5.68 13.23
N CYS A 177 -3.90 4.55 12.86
CA CYS A 177 -4.27 4.27 11.46
C CYS A 177 -5.31 5.27 10.94
N LYS A 178 -6.32 5.62 11.75
CA LYS A 178 -7.32 6.63 11.39
C LYS A 178 -6.70 8.02 11.25
N GLN A 179 -5.74 8.37 12.09
CA GLN A 179 -5.00 9.62 11.98
C GLN A 179 -4.21 9.68 10.66
N MET A 180 -3.45 8.64 10.33
CA MET A 180 -2.70 8.59 9.06
C MET A 180 -3.64 8.62 7.84
N ALA A 181 -4.83 8.02 7.93
CA ALA A 181 -5.85 8.14 6.89
C ALA A 181 -6.34 9.59 6.73
N ALA A 182 -6.52 10.33 7.83
CA ALA A 182 -6.92 11.73 7.79
C ALA A 182 -5.85 12.64 7.15
N GLU A 183 -4.56 12.29 7.29
CA GLU A 183 -3.43 13.02 6.69
C GLU A 183 -3.35 12.89 5.16
N LYS A 184 -4.06 11.92 4.56
CA LYS A 184 -4.04 11.65 3.11
C LYS A 184 -2.63 11.42 2.55
N THR A 185 -1.80 10.72 3.31
CA THR A 185 -0.43 10.35 2.93
C THR A 185 -0.43 9.65 1.56
N PRO A 186 0.40 10.09 0.60
CA PRO A 186 0.55 9.41 -0.68
C PRO A 186 1.04 7.97 -0.51
N VAL A 187 0.51 7.07 -1.33
CA VAL A 187 1.00 5.69 -1.44
C VAL A 187 1.61 5.55 -2.82
N ILE A 188 2.93 5.39 -2.86
CA ILE A 188 3.71 5.37 -4.10
C ILE A 188 4.17 3.94 -4.36
N LYS A 189 3.88 3.40 -5.54
CA LYS A 189 4.28 2.04 -5.94
C LYS A 189 5.35 2.09 -7.02
N LEU A 190 6.30 1.16 -6.97
CA LEU A 190 7.32 0.94 -7.99
C LEU A 190 7.44 -0.55 -8.27
N GLU A 191 7.64 -0.91 -9.53
CA GLU A 191 8.16 -2.23 -9.89
C GLU A 191 9.67 -2.20 -9.76
N VAL A 192 10.25 -3.26 -9.20
CA VAL A 192 11.69 -3.36 -8.91
C VAL A 192 12.20 -4.75 -9.24
N THR A 193 13.49 -4.86 -9.55
CA THR A 193 14.16 -6.14 -9.81
C THR A 193 14.55 -6.85 -8.52
N VAL A 194 14.96 -8.12 -8.62
CA VAL A 194 15.58 -8.86 -7.49
C VAL A 194 16.77 -8.09 -6.90
N GLN A 195 17.58 -7.45 -7.75
CA GLN A 195 18.77 -6.74 -7.30
C GLN A 195 18.40 -5.48 -6.50
N ASP A 196 17.39 -4.74 -6.96
CA ASP A 196 16.87 -3.57 -6.25
C ASP A 196 16.22 -3.98 -4.90
N LEU A 197 15.56 -5.14 -4.83
CA LEU A 197 15.04 -5.67 -3.56
C LEU A 197 16.15 -5.96 -2.55
N LYS A 198 17.26 -6.56 -3.00
CA LYS A 198 18.43 -6.82 -2.17
C LYS A 198 19.03 -5.52 -1.63
N GLU A 199 19.04 -4.46 -2.43
CA GLU A 199 19.49 -3.13 -2.01
C GLU A 199 18.52 -2.51 -0.98
N LEU A 200 17.20 -2.52 -1.26
CA LEU A 200 16.16 -1.96 -0.38
C LEU A 200 16.07 -2.64 0.99
N PHE A 201 16.27 -3.95 1.04
CA PHE A 201 16.07 -4.77 2.25
C PHE A 201 17.35 -5.44 2.75
N GLN A 202 18.52 -4.85 2.45
CA GLN A 202 19.82 -5.34 2.94
C GLN A 202 19.91 -5.44 4.47
N ASP A 203 19.14 -4.63 5.20
CA ASP A 203 19.06 -4.63 6.66
C ASP A 203 17.98 -5.59 7.21
N ASP A 204 17.12 -6.16 6.35
CA ASP A 204 16.02 -7.03 6.73
C ASP A 204 16.01 -8.34 5.93
N ALA A 205 16.89 -9.27 6.31
CA ALA A 205 17.01 -10.58 5.66
C ALA A 205 15.71 -11.42 5.67
N VAL A 206 14.85 -11.23 6.67
CA VAL A 206 13.56 -11.96 6.74
C VAL A 206 12.61 -11.43 5.69
N ARG A 207 12.45 -10.11 5.60
CA ARG A 207 11.60 -9.48 4.59
C ARG A 207 12.12 -9.72 3.18
N LEU A 208 13.44 -9.66 2.97
CA LEU A 208 14.06 -9.98 1.69
C LEU A 208 13.71 -11.40 1.25
N ARG A 209 13.93 -12.40 2.11
CA ARG A 209 13.59 -13.79 1.80
C ARG A 209 12.10 -13.95 1.47
N LEU A 210 11.23 -13.37 2.28
CA LEU A 210 9.77 -13.44 2.06
C LEU A 210 9.36 -12.74 0.76
N ALA A 211 10.04 -11.66 0.37
CA ALA A 211 9.81 -10.95 -0.89
C ALA A 211 10.24 -11.81 -2.09
N GLU A 212 11.41 -12.45 -2.01
CA GLU A 212 11.90 -13.39 -3.03
C GLU A 212 10.93 -14.57 -3.23
N GLU A 213 10.33 -15.09 -2.15
CA GLU A 213 9.30 -16.13 -2.20
C GLU A 213 7.99 -15.67 -2.88
N GLN A 214 7.72 -14.36 -2.94
CA GLN A 214 6.53 -13.78 -3.59
C GLN A 214 6.75 -13.44 -5.07
N MET A 215 7.98 -13.53 -5.58
CA MET A 215 8.29 -13.16 -6.95
C MET A 215 7.75 -14.19 -7.94
N MET A 216 6.92 -13.71 -8.87
CA MET A 216 6.36 -14.49 -9.97
C MET A 216 6.99 -13.99 -11.27
N GLY A 217 8.32 -14.09 -11.39
CA GLY A 217 9.10 -13.56 -12.51
C GLY A 217 10.31 -12.74 -12.04
N ASP A 218 10.77 -11.83 -12.90
CA ASP A 218 12.00 -11.05 -12.67
C ASP A 218 11.77 -9.75 -11.89
N THR A 219 10.51 -9.35 -11.72
CA THR A 219 10.12 -8.11 -11.05
C THR A 219 9.09 -8.33 -9.94
N LEU A 220 9.09 -7.42 -8.97
CA LEU A 220 8.13 -7.35 -7.88
C LEU A 220 7.72 -5.91 -7.63
N SER A 221 6.52 -5.71 -7.10
CA SER A 221 6.06 -4.38 -6.68
C SER A 221 6.43 -4.09 -5.22
N VAL A 222 7.06 -2.93 -5.01
CA VAL A 222 7.26 -2.32 -3.68
C VAL A 222 6.43 -1.05 -3.57
N TYR A 223 6.11 -0.66 -2.35
CA TYR A 223 5.40 0.59 -2.09
C TYR A 223 6.09 1.39 -0.99
N ARG A 224 5.84 2.71 -1.01
CA ARG A 224 6.14 3.63 0.08
C ARG A 224 4.84 4.19 0.63
N CYS A 225 4.66 4.11 1.94
CA CYS A 225 3.55 4.70 2.68
C CYS A 225 4.11 5.47 3.88
N GLY A 226 4.22 6.80 3.75
CA GLY A 226 4.94 7.63 4.70
C GLY A 226 6.44 7.31 4.70
N ASP A 227 6.95 6.90 5.86
CA ASP A 227 8.37 6.58 6.09
C ASP A 227 8.67 5.08 6.01
N THR A 228 7.65 4.26 5.70
CA THR A 228 7.76 2.82 5.51
C THR A 228 7.80 2.47 4.03
N VAL A 229 8.73 1.57 3.68
CA VAL A 229 8.80 0.90 2.38
C VAL A 229 8.54 -0.57 2.61
N GLY A 230 7.50 -1.11 1.97
CA GLY A 230 7.07 -2.49 2.08
C GLY A 230 6.93 -3.16 0.72
N VAL A 231 6.59 -4.44 0.75
CA VAL A 231 6.42 -5.28 -0.44
C VAL A 231 4.94 -5.51 -0.63
N CYS A 232 4.44 -5.33 -1.85
CA CYS A 232 3.02 -5.44 -2.12
C CYS A 232 2.75 -5.80 -3.57
N SER A 233 2.20 -6.99 -3.78
CA SER A 233 1.69 -7.40 -5.08
C SER A 233 0.26 -6.90 -5.29
N GLY A 234 0.06 -6.11 -6.35
CA GLY A 234 -1.26 -5.71 -6.83
C GLY A 234 -1.56 -4.21 -6.80
N VAL A 235 -2.85 -3.90 -6.91
CA VAL A 235 -3.35 -2.51 -7.00
C VAL A 235 -3.51 -1.89 -5.62
N LEU A 236 -3.10 -0.62 -5.51
CA LEU A 236 -3.16 0.20 -4.30
C LEU A 236 -3.94 1.49 -4.56
N LEU A 237 -4.52 2.06 -3.51
CA LEU A 237 -5.15 3.38 -3.55
C LEU A 237 -4.07 4.48 -3.69
N PRO A 238 -4.37 5.63 -4.33
CA PRO A 238 -3.40 6.70 -4.50
C PRO A 238 -2.88 7.33 -3.19
N HIS A 239 -3.71 7.36 -2.16
CA HIS A 239 -3.36 7.90 -0.85
C HIS A 239 -4.24 7.33 0.27
N THR A 240 -3.77 7.43 1.52
CA THR A 240 -4.45 6.86 2.69
C THR A 240 -5.85 7.44 2.96
N GLY A 241 -6.11 8.67 2.51
CA GLY A 241 -7.41 9.34 2.68
C GLY A 241 -8.61 8.72 1.97
N PHE A 242 -8.40 7.72 1.12
CA PHE A 242 -9.46 6.87 0.58
C PHE A 242 -10.03 5.91 1.64
N LEU A 243 -9.25 5.59 2.69
CA LEU A 243 -9.68 4.76 3.80
C LEU A 243 -10.59 5.57 4.73
N LYS A 244 -11.90 5.32 4.70
CA LYS A 244 -12.89 6.04 5.52
C LYS A 244 -13.21 5.36 6.84
N ALA A 245 -13.07 4.05 6.89
CA ALA A 245 -13.29 3.24 8.07
C ALA A 245 -12.11 2.30 8.25
N PHE A 246 -11.67 2.17 9.50
CA PHE A 246 -10.58 1.28 9.88
C PHE A 246 -10.95 0.64 11.21
N LYS A 247 -10.96 -0.70 11.26
CA LYS A 247 -11.29 -1.47 12.45
C LYS A 247 -10.32 -2.63 12.58
N LEU A 248 -9.66 -2.70 13.72
CA LEU A 248 -8.87 -3.88 14.09
C LEU A 248 -9.73 -4.82 14.92
N LEU A 249 -9.73 -6.10 14.57
CA LEU A 249 -10.61 -7.09 15.18
C LEU A 249 -9.93 -7.84 16.32
N GLN A 250 -8.74 -8.35 16.07
CA GLN A 250 -8.02 -9.20 17.03
C GLN A 250 -6.53 -9.19 16.73
N VAL A 251 -5.74 -9.47 17.77
CA VAL A 251 -4.34 -9.88 17.65
C VAL A 251 -4.30 -11.35 18.01
N THR A 252 -3.69 -12.15 17.16
CA THR A 252 -3.43 -13.57 17.44
C THR A 252 -1.99 -13.71 17.91
N LEU A 253 -1.67 -14.79 18.62
CA LEU A 253 -0.29 -15.15 18.94
C LEU A 253 -0.07 -16.54 18.34
N THR A 254 0.92 -16.68 17.48
CA THR A 254 1.28 -17.94 16.86
C THR A 254 2.47 -18.50 17.64
N LEU A 255 2.28 -19.65 18.29
CA LEU A 255 3.26 -20.34 19.15
C LEU A 255 4.34 -21.06 18.34
#